data_AF-A0A1G3LD16-F1
#
_entry.id   AF-A0A1G3LD16-F1
#
_cell.length_a   1.000
_cell.length_b   1.000
_cell.length_c   1.000
_cell.angle_alpha   90.00
_cell.angle_beta   90.00
_cell.angle_gamma   90.00
#
_symmetry.space_group_name_H-M   'P 1'
#
loop_
_entity.id
_entity.type
_entity.pdbx_description
1 polymer ?
#
loop_
_entity_poly.entity_id
_entity_poly.type
_entity_poly.pdbx_seq_one_letter_code
_entity_poly.pdbx_strand_id
1 'polypeptide(L)'
;MWRFADSDIIGDAEEKILNPKELDPPNVYGFGHTALFADFIEALDNNTKPFIDGEEGKKALEIILAIYKSMKEGVKIELPIDFDTKQMKNIF
;
A
#
# COMPACT_ATOMS: atom_id res chain seq x y z
N MET A 1 -2.37 7.65 13.77
CA MET A 1 -1.48 7.54 12.61
C MET A 1 -0.14 6.96 13.06
N TRP A 2 0.64 6.36 12.16
CA TRP A 2 1.97 5.84 12.48
C TRP A 2 2.94 7.02 12.65
N ARG A 3 3.76 7.01 13.71
CA ARG A 3 4.73 8.06 14.02
C ARG A 3 6.13 7.46 14.06
N PHE A 4 7.08 8.13 13.42
CA PHE A 4 8.48 7.73 13.50
C PHE A 4 9.08 8.09 14.87
N ALA A 5 10.09 7.33 15.32
CA ALA A 5 10.69 7.50 16.64
C ALA A 5 11.43 8.85 16.82
N ASP A 6 11.75 9.51 15.73
CA ASP A 6 12.47 10.79 15.63
C ASP A 6 11.57 11.96 15.18
N SER A 7 10.24 11.76 15.15
CA SER A 7 9.27 12.79 14.78
C SER A 7 9.41 14.07 15.62
N ASP A 8 9.80 13.92 16.88
CA ASP A 8 9.98 15.04 17.82
C ASP A 8 11.24 15.87 17.53
N ILE A 9 12.21 15.30 16.80
CA ILE A 9 13.51 15.93 16.50
C ILE A 9 13.49 16.56 15.10
N ILE A 10 12.96 15.83 14.12
CA ILE A 10 12.97 16.26 12.71
C ILE A 10 11.74 17.13 12.39
N GLY A 11 10.69 17.03 13.22
CA GLY A 11 9.39 17.63 12.98
C GLY A 11 8.65 16.83 11.93
N ASP A 12 7.48 16.30 12.29
CA ASP A 12 6.61 15.66 11.32
C ASP A 12 5.92 16.72 10.46
N ALA A 13 5.87 16.51 9.15
CA ALA A 13 5.21 17.45 8.24
C ALA A 13 3.69 17.53 8.50
N GLU A 14 3.14 16.59 9.27
CA GLU A 14 1.73 16.51 9.65
C GLU A 14 1.22 17.80 10.29
N GLU A 15 1.93 18.43 11.23
CA GLU A 15 1.44 19.65 11.90
C GLU A 15 1.20 20.82 10.93
N LYS A 16 1.93 20.87 9.81
CA LYS A 16 1.76 21.89 8.77
C LYS A 16 0.76 21.50 7.68
N ILE A 17 0.41 20.22 7.58
CA ILE A 17 -0.45 19.67 6.51
C ILE A 17 -1.84 19.32 7.05
N LEU A 18 -2.04 19.29 8.37
CA LEU A 18 -3.34 19.11 9.02
C LEU A 18 -4.29 20.27 8.67
N ASN A 19 -5.00 20.14 7.56
CA ASN A 19 -6.16 20.93 7.25
C ASN A 19 -7.30 20.42 8.15
N PRO A 20 -7.87 21.22 9.08
CA PRO A 20 -8.95 20.78 9.96
C PRO A 20 -10.22 20.35 9.21
N LYS A 21 -10.29 20.64 7.89
CA LYS A 21 -11.36 20.22 6.98
C LYS A 21 -11.04 18.96 6.17
N GLU A 22 -9.80 18.47 6.21
CA GLU A 22 -9.43 17.17 5.64
C GLU A 22 -9.85 16.08 6.61
N LEU A 23 -11.14 15.78 6.49
CA LEU A 23 -11.86 14.59 6.91
C LEU A 23 -10.94 13.53 7.53
N ASP A 24 -10.89 13.48 8.86
CA ASP A 24 -10.69 12.21 9.54
C ASP A 24 -11.73 11.26 8.95
N PRO A 25 -11.32 10.24 8.18
CA PRO A 25 -12.29 9.33 7.61
C PRO A 25 -13.03 8.66 8.77
N PRO A 26 -14.34 8.42 8.64
CA PRO A 26 -15.15 7.86 9.74
C PRO A 26 -14.67 6.48 10.19
N ASN A 27 -13.79 5.83 9.42
CA ASN A 27 -13.12 4.59 9.74
C ASN A 27 -11.74 4.51 9.02
N VAL A 28 -10.94 3.52 9.39
CA VAL A 28 -9.63 3.21 8.76
C VAL A 28 -9.72 2.83 7.27
N TYR A 29 -10.92 2.62 6.75
CA TYR A 29 -11.17 2.20 5.37
C TYR A 29 -11.44 3.38 4.43
N GLY A 30 -11.58 4.60 4.95
CA GLY A 30 -11.74 5.82 4.16
C GLY A 30 -12.89 5.75 3.16
N PHE A 31 -12.75 6.50 2.07
CA PHE A 31 -13.72 6.54 0.97
C PHE A 31 -13.21 5.84 -0.31
N GLY A 32 -11.97 5.34 -0.29
CA GLY A 32 -11.31 4.80 -1.49
C GLY A 32 -11.82 3.43 -1.92
N HIS A 33 -12.12 2.53 -0.98
CA HIS A 33 -12.49 1.14 -1.33
C HIS A 33 -13.79 1.07 -2.14
N THR A 34 -14.86 1.74 -1.68
CA THR A 34 -16.15 1.74 -2.39
C THR A 34 -16.02 2.33 -3.79
N ALA A 35 -15.26 3.42 -3.95
CA ALA A 35 -15.03 4.03 -5.26
C ALA A 35 -14.24 3.10 -6.19
N LEU A 36 -13.21 2.42 -5.68
CA LEU A 36 -12.43 1.46 -6.45
C LEU A 36 -13.26 0.24 -6.89
N PHE A 37 -14.15 -0.27 -6.03
CA PHE A 37 -15.07 -1.34 -6.41
C PHE A 37 -16.09 -0.91 -7.46
N ALA A 38 -16.62 0.32 -7.35
CA ALA A 38 -17.54 0.87 -8.33
C ALA A 38 -16.89 0.99 -9.72
N ASP A 39 -15.66 1.53 -9.78
CA ASP A 39 -14.87 1.62 -11.01
C ASP A 39 -14.63 0.23 -11.64
N PHE A 40 -14.27 -0.76 -10.83
CA PHE A 40 -14.05 -2.12 -11.33
C PHE A 40 -15.31 -2.73 -11.93
N ILE A 41 -16.47 -2.56 -11.28
CA ILE A 41 -17.76 -3.04 -11.79
C ILE A 41 -18.13 -2.31 -13.09
N GLU A 42 -17.97 -0.99 -13.14
CA GLU A 42 -18.25 -0.19 -14.33
C GLU A 42 -17.35 -0.60 -15.51
N ALA A 43 -16.09 -0.91 -15.24
CA ALA A 43 -15.16 -1.40 -16.26
C ALA A 43 -15.57 -2.76 -16.84
N LEU A 44 -16.11 -3.65 -16.01
CA LEU A 44 -16.66 -4.93 -16.47
C LEU A 44 -17.90 -4.73 -17.35
N ASP A 45 -18.85 -3.90 -16.92
CA ASP A 45 -20.10 -3.65 -17.65
C ASP A 45 -19.85 -2.97 -19.01
N ASN A 46 -18.85 -2.08 -19.07
CA ASN A 46 -18.52 -1.33 -20.28
C ASN A 46 -17.38 -1.95 -21.12
N ASN A 47 -16.82 -3.08 -20.69
CA ASN A 47 -15.67 -3.73 -21.32
C ASN A 47 -14.48 -2.77 -21.52
N THR A 48 -14.17 -1.97 -20.50
CA THR A 48 -13.03 -1.06 -20.45
C THR A 48 -11.98 -1.56 -19.46
N LYS A 49 -10.81 -0.91 -19.44
CA LYS A 49 -9.77 -1.20 -18.44
C LYS A 49 -10.15 -0.49 -17.13
N PRO A 50 -10.17 -1.20 -15.97
CA PRO A 50 -10.40 -0.57 -14.69
C PRO A 50 -9.26 0.41 -14.37
N PHE A 51 -9.50 1.33 -13.45
CA PHE A 51 -8.54 2.33 -13.00
C PHE A 51 -7.21 1.69 -12.56
N ILE A 52 -7.27 0.56 -11.86
CA ILE A 52 -6.12 -0.28 -11.53
C ILE A 52 -6.36 -1.69 -12.08
N ASP A 53 -5.52 -2.12 -13.02
CA ASP A 53 -5.56 -3.48 -13.55
C ASP A 53 -4.62 -4.43 -12.79
N GLY A 54 -4.59 -5.69 -13.20
CA GLY A 54 -3.76 -6.71 -12.55
C GLY A 54 -2.26 -6.42 -12.64
N GLU A 55 -1.79 -5.81 -13.72
CA GLU A 55 -0.37 -5.48 -13.89
C GLU A 55 0.06 -4.32 -12.98
N GLU A 56 -0.74 -3.26 -12.90
CA GLU A 56 -0.50 -2.15 -11.98
C GLU A 56 -0.64 -2.59 -10.52
N GLY A 57 -1.65 -3.41 -10.20
CA GLY A 57 -1.83 -3.98 -8.86
C GLY A 57 -0.66 -4.87 -8.42
N LYS A 58 -0.04 -5.59 -9.36
CA LYS A 58 1.12 -6.45 -9.08
C LYS A 58 2.33 -5.65 -8.58
N LYS A 59 2.54 -4.42 -9.05
CA LYS A 59 3.68 -3.59 -8.62
C LYS A 59 3.65 -3.30 -7.11
N ALA A 60 2.47 -3.00 -6.57
CA ALA A 60 2.31 -2.78 -5.12
C ALA A 60 2.59 -4.07 -4.32
N LEU A 61 2.09 -5.21 -4.81
CA LEU A 61 2.36 -6.52 -4.21
C LEU A 61 3.85 -6.87 -4.23
N GLU A 62 4.54 -6.55 -5.32
CA GLU A 62 5.97 -6.80 -5.47
C GLU A 62 6.81 -6.07 -4.42
N ILE A 63 6.46 -4.83 -4.09
CA ILE A 63 7.10 -4.06 -3.01
C ILE A 63 6.90 -4.77 -1.66
N ILE A 64 5.69 -5.22 -1.36
CA ILE A 64 5.37 -5.93 -0.11
C ILE A 64 6.19 -7.23 -0.01
N LEU A 65 6.25 -7.99 -1.09
CA LEU A 65 7.04 -9.22 -1.17
C LEU A 65 8.55 -8.96 -1.03
N ALA A 66 9.05 -7.84 -1.57
CA ALA A 66 10.44 -7.42 -1.40
C ALA A 66 10.78 -7.09 0.06
N ILE A 67 9.84 -6.50 0.80
CA ILE A 67 10.00 -6.24 2.24
C ILE A 67 10.12 -7.55 3.00
N TYR A 68 9.25 -8.53 2.73
CA TYR A 68 9.35 -9.85 3.36
C TYR A 68 10.66 -10.56 3.03
N LYS A 69 11.09 -10.50 1.76
CA LYS A 69 12.38 -11.07 1.34
C LYS A 69 13.56 -10.38 2.01
N SER A 70 13.54 -9.04 2.08
CA SER A 70 14.56 -8.23 2.78
C SER A 70 14.65 -8.59 4.25
N MET A 71 13.51 -8.73 4.94
CA MET A 71 13.48 -9.15 6.34
C MET A 71 14.06 -10.56 6.53
N LYS A 72 13.73 -11.50 5.64
CA LYS A 72 14.25 -12.87 5.68
C LYS A 72 15.76 -12.93 5.43
N GLU A 73 16.29 -12.16 4.49
CA GLU A 73 17.69 -12.22 4.05
C GLU A 73 18.60 -11.23 4.80
N GLY A 74 18.02 -10.22 5.46
CA GLY A 74 18.76 -9.16 6.16
C GLY A 74 19.51 -8.20 5.23
N VAL A 75 19.14 -8.14 3.95
CA VAL A 75 19.82 -7.34 2.92
C VAL A 75 18.84 -6.57 2.05
N LYS A 76 19.34 -5.50 1.40
CA LYS A 76 18.57 -4.73 0.40
C LYS A 76 18.21 -5.64 -0.78
N ILE A 77 16.96 -5.56 -1.23
CA ILE A 77 16.43 -6.28 -2.39
C ILE A 77 16.21 -5.31 -3.55
N GLU A 78 16.64 -5.69 -4.75
CA GLU A 78 16.34 -4.97 -5.99
C GLU A 78 15.13 -5.60 -6.69
N LEU A 79 14.33 -4.75 -7.35
CA LEU A 79 13.17 -5.17 -8.14
C LEU A 79 13.57 -5.35 -9.62
N PRO A 80 12.92 -6.24 -10.38
CA PRO A 80 11.82 -7.12 -9.96
C PRO A 80 12.32 -8.35 -9.18
N ILE A 81 11.40 -9.03 -8.49
CA ILE A 81 11.74 -10.19 -7.65
C ILE A 81 10.96 -11.45 -8.05
N ASP A 82 11.60 -12.59 -7.82
CA ASP A 82 10.96 -13.91 -7.80
C ASP A 82 10.88 -14.40 -6.34
N PHE A 83 9.77 -14.04 -5.67
CA PHE A 83 9.53 -14.37 -4.27
C PHE A 83 8.05 -14.70 -4.04
N ASP A 84 7.79 -15.74 -3.27
CA ASP A 84 6.45 -16.16 -2.86
C ASP A 84 6.43 -16.29 -1.33
N THR A 85 5.35 -15.84 -0.70
CA THR A 85 5.01 -16.06 0.70
C THR A 85 5.22 -17.50 1.20
N LYS A 86 5.10 -18.54 0.36
CA LYS A 86 5.43 -19.93 0.74
C LYS A 86 6.87 -20.09 1.24
N GLN A 87 7.78 -19.24 0.78
CA GLN A 87 9.18 -19.22 1.21
C GLN A 87 9.35 -18.64 2.63
N MET A 88 8.31 -18.07 3.24
CA MET A 88 8.29 -17.59 4.63
C MET A 88 7.83 -18.64 5.63
N LYS A 89 7.54 -19.87 5.19
CA LYS A 89 7.13 -20.96 6.08
C LYS A 89 8.18 -21.18 7.18
N ASN A 90 7.73 -21.26 8.43
CA ASN A 90 8.56 -21.42 9.65
C ASN A 90 9.45 -20.22 10.02
N ILE A 91 9.21 -19.03 9.44
CA ILE A 91 9.89 -17.79 9.86
C ILE A 91 9.14 -17.08 11.02
N PHE A 92 7.91 -17.53 11.31
CA PHE A 92 7.08 -17.11 12.44
C PHE A 92 6.47 -18.33 13.13
#